data_AF-A0A8J8F812-F1
#
_entry.id   AF-A0A8J8F812-F1
#
_cell.length_a   1.000
_cell.length_b   1.000
_cell.length_c   1.000
_cell.angle_alpha   90.00
_cell.angle_beta   90.00
_cell.angle_gamma   90.00
#
_symmetry.space_group_name_H-M   'P 1'
#
loop_
_entity.id
_entity.type
_entity.pdbx_description
1 polymer ?
#
loop_
_entity_poly.entity_id
_entity_poly.type
_entity_poly.pdbx_seq_one_letter_code
_entity_poly.pdbx_strand_id
1 'polypeptide(L)' 'MEVRYVYDEKGRRTGVIIPTELWNEIKGKIEVGERKEKKGVFTPSEYRGIYKDLVVDLEEAARSLREEWTRDI' A
#
# COMPACT_ATOMS: atom_id res chain seq x y z
N MET A 1 13.09 -18.64 26.34
CA MET A 1 13.10 -17.47 25.44
C MET A 1 12.64 -16.27 26.23
N GLU A 2 13.54 -15.37 26.60
CA GLU A 2 13.24 -14.28 27.52
C GLU A 2 13.61 -12.94 26.87
N VAL A 3 12.69 -11.98 26.92
CA VAL A 3 12.92 -10.61 26.46
C VAL A 3 13.50 -9.82 27.61
N ARG A 4 14.67 -9.20 27.39
CA ARG A 4 15.35 -8.42 28.44
C ARG A 4 15.29 -6.95 28.10
N TYR A 5 14.89 -6.14 29.07
CA TYR A 5 14.86 -4.70 28.94
C TYR A 5 16.16 -4.11 29.50
N VAL A 6 16.78 -3.22 28.74
CA VAL A 6 17.96 -2.47 29.15
C VAL A 6 17.49 -1.12 29.69
N TYR A 7 17.92 -0.80 30.89
CA TYR A 7 17.57 0.44 31.59
C TYR A 7 18.81 1.31 31.77
N ASP A 8 18.65 2.63 31.67
CA ASP A 8 19.69 3.60 32.02
C ASP A 8 19.89 3.70 33.53
N GLU A 9 20.92 4.43 33.95
CA GLU A 9 21.24 4.70 35.36
C GLU A 9 20.11 5.41 36.12
N LYS A 10 19.13 5.98 35.40
CA LYS A 10 17.95 6.65 35.94
C LYS A 10 16.71 5.74 35.91
N GLY A 11 16.85 4.47 35.57
CA GLY A 11 15.76 3.50 35.52
C GLY A 11 14.82 3.66 34.32
N ARG A 12 15.19 4.43 33.29
CA ARG A 12 14.41 4.58 32.05
C ARG A 12 14.80 3.51 31.05
N ARG A 13 13.82 2.96 30.33
CA ARG A 13 14.07 1.94 29.29
C ARG A 13 14.80 2.57 28.11
N THR A 14 16.00 2.08 27.81
CA THR A 14 16.84 2.57 26.71
C THR A 14 16.90 1.58 25.56
N GLY A 15 16.70 0.29 25.83
CA GLY A 15 16.74 -0.74 24.81
C GLY A 15 16.05 -2.03 25.22
N VAL A 16 15.91 -2.93 24.25
CA VAL A 16 15.34 -4.26 24.45
C VAL A 16 16.20 -5.26 23.70
N ILE A 17 16.59 -6.34 24.39
CA ILE A 17 17.26 -7.50 23.82
C ILE A 17 16.21 -8.58 23.65
N ILE A 18 15.98 -8.98 22.40
CA ILE A 18 15.02 -10.01 22.01
C ILE A 18 15.74 -11.18 21.34
N PRO A 19 15.26 -12.43 21.52
CA PRO A 19 15.73 -13.56 20.73
C PRO A 19 15.53 -13.36 19.23
N THR A 20 16.43 -13.91 18.42
CA THR A 20 16.44 -13.77 16.96
C THR A 20 15.18 -14.34 16.31
N GLU A 21 14.63 -15.42 16.87
CA GLU A 21 13.42 -16.06 16.37
C GLU A 21 12.22 -15.12 16.49
N LEU A 22 12.10 -14.44 17.64
CA LEU A 22 11.04 -13.49 17.92
C LEU A 22 11.18 -12.24 17.05
N TRP A 23 12.41 -11.76 16.83
CA TRP A 23 12.66 -10.64 15.92
C TRP A 23 12.26 -10.96 14.48
N ASN A 24 12.60 -12.15 13.98
CA ASN A 24 12.27 -12.56 12.62
C ASN A 24 10.75 -12.69 12.41
N GLU A 25 10.02 -13.21 13.40
CA GLU A 25 8.56 -13.29 13.35
C GLU A 25 7.91 -11.89 13.33
N ILE A 26 8.39 -10.99 14.20
CA ILE A 26 7.90 -9.60 14.27
C ILE A 26 8.23 -8.86 12.97
N LYS A 27 9.44 -9.00 12.44
CA LYS A 27 9.85 -8.38 11.18
C LYS A 27 8.95 -8.81 10.02
N GLY A 28 8.66 -10.10 9.90
CA GLY A 28 7.73 -10.61 8.90
C GLY A 28 6.32 -10.03 9.06
N LYS A 29 5.84 -9.84 10.29
CA LYS A 29 4.55 -9.18 10.56
C LYS A 29 4.56 -7.69 10.30
N ILE A 30 5.68 -6.98 10.48
CA ILE A 30 5.83 -5.57 10.14
C ILE A 30 5.81 -5.39 8.62
N GLU A 31 6.59 -6.19 7.88
CA GLU A 31 6.58 -6.16 6.40
C GLU A 31 5.20 -6.52 5.82
N VAL A 32 4.48 -7.46 6.45
CA VAL A 32 3.10 -7.81 6.07
C VAL A 32 2.08 -6.78 6.57
N GLY A 33 2.34 -6.13 7.70
CA GLY A 33 1.52 -5.08 8.30
C GLY A 33 1.56 -3.78 7.49
N GLU A 34 2.73 -3.41 6.97
CA GLU A 34 2.90 -2.34 5.96
C GLU A 34 2.20 -2.71 4.64
N ARG A 35 2.12 -4.01 4.29
CA ARG A 35 1.25 -4.46 3.19
C ARG A 35 -0.24 -4.42 3.52
N LYS A 36 -0.64 -4.48 4.80
CA LYS A 36 -2.05 -4.31 5.24
C LYS A 36 -2.47 -2.84 5.31
N GLU A 37 -1.53 -1.90 5.30
CA GLU A 37 -1.80 -0.50 4.93
C GLU A 37 -2.03 -0.31 3.42
N LYS A 38 -2.13 -1.39 2.63
CA LYS A 38 -3.08 -1.39 1.50
C LYS A 38 -4.50 -1.35 2.06
N LYS A 39 -4.86 -0.18 2.63
CA LYS A 39 -6.23 0.34 2.66
C LYS A 39 -6.89 -0.12 1.37
N GLY A 40 -8.02 -0.82 1.54
CA GLY A 40 -8.63 -1.72 0.56
C GLY A 40 -8.43 -1.30 -0.88
N VAL A 41 -8.05 -2.27 -1.73
CA VAL A 41 -7.86 -2.15 -3.19
C VAL A 41 -8.60 -0.92 -3.70
N PHE A 42 -7.86 0.19 -3.88
CA PHE A 42 -8.46 1.41 -4.39
C PHE A 42 -9.00 1.05 -5.76
N THR A 43 -10.32 0.97 -5.86
CA THR A 43 -11.02 0.50 -7.06
C THR A 43 -11.66 1.76 -7.65
N PRO A 44 -10.99 2.45 -8.60
CA PRO A 44 -11.46 3.74 -9.08
C PRO A 44 -12.86 3.70 -9.70
N SER A 45 -13.31 2.53 -10.16
CA SER A 45 -14.66 2.34 -10.70
C SER A 45 -15.74 2.60 -9.65
N GLU A 46 -15.49 2.36 -8.36
CA GLU A 46 -16.45 2.62 -7.29
C GLU A 46 -16.74 4.12 -7.09
N TYR A 47 -15.86 4.99 -7.60
CA TYR A 47 -15.96 6.44 -7.47
C TYR A 47 -16.42 7.14 -8.76
N ARG A 48 -16.78 6.40 -9.82
CA ARG A 48 -17.22 6.96 -11.12
C ARG A 48 -18.71 7.35 -11.19
N GLY A 49 -19.47 7.17 -10.10
CA GLY A 49 -20.89 7.51 -10.04
C GLY A 49 -21.71 6.73 -11.09
N ILE A 50 -22.51 7.44 -11.91
CA ILE A 50 -23.33 6.83 -12.97
C ILE A 50 -22.51 6.11 -14.06
N TYR A 51 -21.21 6.37 -14.14
CA TYR A 51 -20.30 5.76 -15.11
C TYR A 51 -19.56 4.53 -14.54
N LYS A 52 -20.02 4.00 -13.40
CA LYS A 52 -19.40 2.83 -12.75
C LYS A 52 -19.38 1.59 -13.66
N ASP A 53 -20.43 1.39 -14.45
CA ASP A 53 -20.58 0.25 -15.36
C ASP A 53 -20.15 0.57 -16.80
N LEU A 54 -19.61 1.78 -17.03
CA LEU A 54 -19.14 2.17 -18.35
C LEU A 54 -17.82 1.46 -18.66
N VAL A 55 -17.91 0.41 -19.47
CA VAL A 55 -16.75 -0.26 -20.06
C VAL A 55 -16.31 0.56 -21.27
N VAL A 56 -15.27 1.37 -21.09
CA VAL A 56 -14.65 2.13 -22.19
C VAL A 56 -13.48 1.32 -22.73
N ASP A 57 -13.50 1.01 -24.02
CA ASP A 57 -12.28 0.63 -24.73
C ASP A 57 -11.41 1.88 -24.88
N LEU A 58 -10.40 1.99 -24.01
CA LEU A 58 -9.51 3.14 -23.95
C LEU A 58 -8.71 3.30 -25.23
N GLU A 59 -8.43 2.22 -25.94
CA GLU A 59 -7.62 2.24 -27.16
C GLU A 59 -8.42 2.80 -28.33
N GLU A 60 -9.68 2.39 -28.44
CA GLU A 60 -10.61 2.94 -29.43
C GLU A 60 -10.95 4.41 -29.15
N ALA A 61 -11.23 4.77 -27.88
CA ALA A 61 -11.50 6.15 -27.49
C ALA A 61 -10.31 7.09 -27.77
N ALA A 62 -9.09 6.64 -27.46
CA ALA A 62 -7.88 7.42 -27.74
C ALA A 62 -7.61 7.57 -29.25
N ARG A 63 -7.97 6.57 -30.05
CA ARG A 63 -7.87 6.63 -31.51
C ARG A 63 -8.86 7.63 -32.10
N SER A 64 -10.13 7.56 -31.70
CA SER A 64 -11.16 8.51 -32.13
C SER A 64 -10.80 9.95 -31.79
N LEU A 65 -10.25 10.20 -30.60
CA LEU A 65 -9.78 11.53 -30.22
C LEU A 65 -8.63 12.01 -31.11
N ARG A 66 -7.64 11.15 -31.41
CA ARG A 66 -6.54 11.52 -32.34
C ARG A 66 -7.05 11.80 -33.75
N GLU A 67 -7.99 11.01 -34.23
CA GLU A 67 -8.59 11.19 -35.56
C GLU A 67 -9.37 12.50 -35.64
N GLU A 68 -10.15 12.86 -34.61
CA GLU A 68 -10.79 14.18 -34.53
C GLU A 68 -9.76 15.31 -34.59
N TRP A 69 -8.69 15.22 -33.81
CA TRP A 69 -7.65 16.25 -33.77
C TRP A 69 -6.86 16.38 -35.08
N THR A 70 -6.77 15.32 -35.88
CA THR A 70 -6.04 15.32 -37.16
C THR A 70 -6.95 15.75 -38.32
N ARG A 71 -8.27 15.85 -38.10
CA ARG A 71 -9.26 16.16 -39.14
C ARG A 71 -9.30 17.64 -39.54
N ASP A 72 -8.74 18.52 -38.70
CA ASP A 72 -8.63 19.97 -38.91
C ASP A 72 -7.20 20.43 -39.28
N ILE A 73 -6.34 19.51 -39.75
CA ILE A 73 -5.02 19.78 -40.37
C ILE A 73 -5.11 19.52 -41.87
#